data_AF-A0A950QB58-F1
#
_entry.id   AF-A0A950QB58-F1
#
_cell.length_a   1.000
_cell.length_b   1.000
_cell.length_c   1.000
_cell.angle_alpha   90.00
_cell.angle_beta   90.00
_cell.angle_gamma   90.00
#
_symmetry.space_group_name_H-M   'P 1'
#
loop_
_entity.id
_entity.type
_entity.pdbx_description
1 polymer ?
#
loop_
_entity_poly.entity_id
_entity_poly.type
_entity_poly.pdbx_seq_one_letter_code
_entity_poly.pdbx_strand_id
1 'polypeptide(L)'
;MGEDHSYRISAIELDERTVVRRTRQIEQEREIAIYDLLEENHFQPSGSPGGPYKLILSIEESRLVFDIRLQNDTPHGRILLSMTPFRRVVKDYFMICESYFKAIRDAPPSQIETLDMSRRGVHDEGSKLLVERLQGKVTLDTDTARRLF
;
A
#
# COMPACT_ATOMS: atom_id res chain seq x y z
N MET A 1 -24.95 1.17 -18.75
CA MET A 1 -24.83 1.74 -17.40
C MET A 1 -24.00 0.74 -16.64
N GLY A 2 -22.68 0.99 -16.55
CA GLY A 2 -21.72 0.00 -16.06
C GLY A 2 -22.05 -0.38 -14.63
N GLU A 3 -21.92 -1.65 -14.29
CA GLU A 3 -22.01 -2.13 -12.91
C GLU A 3 -20.96 -1.40 -12.09
N ASP A 4 -21.41 -0.38 -11.36
CA ASP A 4 -20.59 0.39 -10.44
C ASP A 4 -20.11 -0.61 -9.38
N HIS A 5 -18.83 -0.95 -9.43
CA HIS A 5 -18.23 -1.90 -8.50
C HIS A 5 -18.32 -1.27 -7.11
N SER A 6 -19.34 -1.67 -6.34
CA SER A 6 -19.67 -1.02 -5.07
C SER A 6 -18.55 -1.14 -4.04
N TYR A 7 -17.49 -1.92 -4.28
CA TYR A 7 -16.40 -2.13 -3.34
C TYR A 7 -15.05 -1.73 -3.92
N ARG A 8 -14.75 -0.42 -3.86
CA ARG A 8 -13.48 0.16 -4.30
C ARG A 8 -13.07 1.36 -3.47
N ILE A 9 -11.77 1.63 -3.43
CA ILE A 9 -11.17 2.88 -2.98
C ILE A 9 -11.31 3.91 -4.10
N SER A 10 -11.83 5.10 -3.77
CA SER A 10 -11.94 6.25 -4.68
C SER A 10 -11.03 7.41 -4.29
N ALA A 11 -10.50 7.42 -3.07
CA ALA A 11 -9.48 8.39 -2.65
C ALA A 11 -8.57 7.77 -1.59
N ILE A 12 -7.29 8.15 -1.62
CA ILE A 12 -6.30 7.78 -0.61
C ILE A 12 -5.66 9.05 -0.07
N GLU A 13 -5.60 9.16 1.25
CA GLU A 13 -4.84 10.17 1.96
C GLU A 13 -3.80 9.48 2.84
N LEU A 14 -2.59 10.02 2.87
CA LEU A 14 -1.53 9.56 3.76
C LEU A 14 -1.31 10.65 4.81
N ASP A 15 -1.44 10.33 6.10
CA ASP A 15 -1.09 11.26 7.17
C ASP A 15 0.44 11.36 7.29
N GLU A 16 0.99 12.43 6.72
CA GLU A 16 2.43 12.62 6.53
C GLU A 16 3.20 12.98 7.80
N ARG A 17 2.54 13.01 8.98
CA ARG A 17 3.19 13.35 10.27
C ARG A 17 4.38 12.46 10.64
N THR A 18 4.55 11.31 10.00
CA THR A 18 5.60 10.33 10.27
C THR A 18 6.53 10.05 9.09
N VAL A 19 6.34 10.74 7.96
CA VAL A 19 7.03 10.42 6.70
C VAL A 19 8.26 11.32 6.52
N VAL A 20 9.44 10.69 6.44
CA VAL A 20 10.74 11.33 6.16
C VAL A 20 10.66 12.18 4.88
N ARG A 21 11.35 13.33 4.82
CA ARG A 21 11.48 14.14 3.59
C ARG A 21 11.82 13.25 2.39
N ARG A 22 10.90 13.18 1.43
CA ARG A 22 11.06 12.41 0.19
C ARG A 22 11.65 13.28 -0.91
N THR A 23 12.43 12.68 -1.80
CA THR A 23 12.88 13.33 -3.02
C THR A 23 11.71 13.47 -4.00
N ARG A 24 11.79 14.37 -4.98
CA ARG A 24 10.74 14.50 -6.01
C ARG A 24 10.46 13.19 -6.74
N GLN A 25 11.49 12.38 -6.97
CA GLN A 25 11.34 11.08 -7.61
C GLN A 25 10.46 10.13 -6.78
N ILE A 26 10.68 10.07 -5.46
CA ILE A 26 9.89 9.20 -4.58
C ILE A 26 8.43 9.67 -4.53
N GLU A 27 8.20 10.99 -4.51
CA GLU A 27 6.83 11.54 -4.58
C GLU A 27 6.15 11.18 -5.91
N GLN A 28 6.86 11.29 -7.03
CA GLN A 28 6.32 10.92 -8.34
C GLN A 28 6.00 9.41 -8.42
N GLU A 29 6.89 8.54 -7.96
CA GLU A 29 6.65 7.09 -7.90
C GLU A 29 5.43 6.76 -7.02
N ARG A 30 5.26 7.47 -5.91
CA ARG A 30 4.10 7.37 -5.04
C ARG A 30 2.81 7.82 -5.73
N GLU A 31 2.81 8.97 -6.39
CA GLU A 31 1.64 9.49 -7.12
C GLU A 31 1.19 8.50 -8.20
N ILE A 32 2.13 7.92 -8.94
CA ILE A 32 1.85 6.87 -9.93
C ILE A 32 1.23 5.64 -9.26
N ALA A 33 1.81 5.17 -8.15
CA ALA A 33 1.28 4.01 -7.44
C ALA A 33 -0.15 4.24 -6.89
N ILE A 34 -0.42 5.45 -6.36
CA ILE A 34 -1.77 5.83 -5.90
C ILE A 34 -2.74 5.92 -7.08
N TYR A 35 -2.32 6.53 -8.19
CA TYR A 35 -3.15 6.62 -9.40
C TYR A 35 -3.53 5.22 -9.90
N ASP A 36 -2.55 4.34 -10.08
CA ASP A 36 -2.77 2.96 -10.54
C ASP A 36 -3.68 2.17 -9.60
N LEU A 37 -3.57 2.40 -8.29
CA LEU A 37 -4.45 1.79 -7.29
C LEU A 37 -5.88 2.33 -7.38
N LEU A 38 -6.06 3.63 -7.61
CA LEU A 38 -7.40 4.22 -7.71
C LEU A 38 -8.12 3.85 -9.00
N GLU A 39 -7.39 3.63 -10.10
CA GLU A 39 -7.96 3.19 -11.39
C GLU A 39 -8.58 1.79 -11.28
N GLU A 40 -7.86 0.82 -10.71
CA GLU A 40 -8.30 -0.58 -10.62
C GLU A 40 -7.99 -1.17 -9.24
N ASN A 41 -9.05 -1.37 -8.44
CA ASN A 41 -8.96 -2.04 -7.15
C ASN A 41 -10.29 -2.67 -6.72
N HIS A 42 -10.18 -3.69 -5.87
CA HIS A 42 -11.26 -4.26 -5.09
C HIS A 42 -10.97 -4.10 -3.60
N PHE A 43 -11.83 -3.35 -2.91
CA PHE A 43 -11.71 -3.08 -1.48
C PHE A 43 -13.07 -3.18 -0.80
N GLN A 44 -13.28 -4.27 -0.07
CA GLN A 44 -14.55 -4.56 0.60
C GLN A 44 -14.37 -4.70 2.12
N PRO A 45 -14.64 -3.63 2.89
CA PRO A 45 -14.73 -3.70 4.34
C PRO A 45 -15.86 -4.62 4.80
N SER A 46 -15.60 -5.41 5.83
CA SER A 46 -16.58 -6.32 6.43
C SER A 46 -17.74 -5.54 7.05
N GLY A 47 -18.97 -5.95 6.73
CA GLY A 47 -20.19 -5.29 7.22
C GLY A 47 -20.53 -3.97 6.54
N SER A 48 -19.82 -3.57 5.48
CA SER A 48 -20.18 -2.40 4.70
C SER A 48 -21.34 -2.70 3.73
N PRO A 49 -22.34 -1.81 3.61
CA PRO A 49 -23.44 -1.97 2.66
C PRO A 49 -23.04 -1.69 1.20
N GLY A 50 -21.85 -1.11 1.00
CA GLY A 50 -21.38 -0.62 -0.30
C GLY A 50 -20.57 0.67 -0.12
N GLY A 51 -19.60 0.85 -1.01
CA GLY A 51 -18.76 2.03 -1.19
C GLY A 51 -19.22 2.88 -2.39
N PRO A 52 -18.32 3.69 -3.00
CA PRO A 52 -16.87 3.67 -2.85
C PRO A 52 -16.34 4.28 -1.54
N TYR A 53 -15.09 3.99 -1.21
CA TYR A 53 -14.45 4.36 0.05
C TYR A 53 -13.33 5.39 -0.13
N LYS A 54 -13.25 6.32 0.82
CA LYS A 54 -12.04 7.11 1.05
C LYS A 54 -11.22 6.40 2.12
N LEU A 55 -9.94 6.20 1.85
CA LEU A 55 -9.02 5.52 2.75
C LEU A 55 -7.96 6.50 3.25
N ILE A 56 -7.90 6.72 4.55
CA ILE A 56 -6.86 7.52 5.18
C ILE A 56 -5.90 6.57 5.89
N LEU A 57 -4.62 6.59 5.51
CA LEU A 57 -3.58 5.75 6.08
C LEU A 57 -2.66 6.60 6.97
N SER A 58 -2.46 6.15 8.21
CA SER A 58 -1.56 6.81 9.16
C SER A 58 -0.75 5.80 9.98
N ILE A 59 0.31 6.27 10.63
CA ILE A 59 1.04 5.48 11.63
C ILE A 59 0.84 6.11 13.01
N GLU A 60 0.27 5.33 13.93
CA GLU A 60 0.04 5.71 15.33
C GLU A 60 0.61 4.61 16.24
N GLU A 61 1.50 4.96 17.18
CA GLU A 61 2.05 4.00 18.17
C GLU A 61 2.57 2.67 17.57
N SER A 62 3.31 2.73 16.46
CA SER A 62 3.76 1.55 15.71
C SER A 62 2.64 0.67 15.14
N ARG A 63 1.50 1.26 14.79
CA ARG A 63 0.38 0.63 14.11
C ARG A 63 0.07 1.38 12.82
N LEU A 64 -0.15 0.64 11.74
CA LEU A 64 -0.73 1.16 10.51
C LEU A 64 -2.24 1.24 10.70
N VAL A 65 -2.78 2.45 10.63
CA VAL A 65 -4.21 2.73 10.78
C VAL A 65 -4.82 2.88 9.40
N PHE A 66 -5.90 2.14 9.16
CA PHE A 66 -6.80 2.33 8.03
C PHE A 66 -8.05 3.01 8.57
N ASP A 67 -8.20 4.32 8.35
CA ASP A 67 -9.46 5.02 8.56
C ASP A 67 -10.28 4.97 7.27
N ILE A 68 -11.35 4.19 7.31
CA ILE A 68 -12.20 3.88 6.17
C ILE A 68 -13.46 4.73 6.29
N ARG A 69 -13.69 5.55 5.26
CA ARG A 69 -14.86 6.43 5.17
C ARG A 69 -15.64 6.14 3.91
N LEU A 70 -16.94 6.38 3.97
CA LEU A 70 -17.78 6.41 2.79
C LEU A 70 -17.50 7.68 1.96
N GLN A 71 -17.99 7.73 0.73
CA GLN A 71 -17.79 8.87 -0.17
C GLN A 71 -18.23 10.23 0.40
N ASN A 72 -19.23 10.25 1.28
CA ASN A 72 -19.72 11.44 1.98
C ASN A 72 -18.96 11.76 3.28
N ASP A 73 -17.76 11.20 3.46
CA ASP A 73 -16.90 11.34 4.65
C ASP A 73 -17.46 10.75 5.95
N THR A 74 -18.58 10.02 5.89
CA THR A 74 -19.10 9.26 7.03
C THR A 74 -18.10 8.18 7.43
N PRO A 75 -17.65 8.12 8.68
CA PRO A 75 -16.78 7.05 9.15
C PRO A 75 -17.49 5.70 9.04
N HIS A 76 -16.88 4.76 8.32
CA HIS A 76 -17.32 3.37 8.32
C HIS A 76 -16.65 2.59 9.46
N GLY A 77 -15.33 2.78 9.64
CA GLY A 77 -14.59 2.13 10.70
C GLY A 77 -13.09 2.37 10.61
N ARG A 78 -12.37 1.99 11.67
CA ARG A 78 -10.90 2.04 11.71
C ARG A 78 -10.32 0.66 11.97
N ILE A 79 -9.28 0.31 11.23
CA ILE A 79 -8.51 -0.93 11.44
C ILE A 79 -7.09 -0.56 11.84
N LEU A 80 -6.62 -1.11 12.96
CA LEU A 80 -5.27 -0.88 13.46
C LEU A 80 -4.45 -2.16 13.32
N LEU A 81 -3.49 -2.16 12.41
CA LEU A 81 -2.57 -3.27 12.20
C LEU A 81 -1.26 -2.99 12.93
N SER A 82 -0.81 -3.94 13.78
CA SER A 82 0.54 -3.86 14.36
C SER A 82 1.58 -3.87 13.24
N MET A 83 2.55 -2.96 13.28
CA MET A 83 3.69 -2.93 12.36
C MET A 83 4.74 -4.00 12.67
N THR A 84 4.71 -4.63 13.85
CA THR A 84 5.73 -5.60 14.27
C THR A 84 5.95 -6.73 13.26
N PRO A 85 4.91 -7.38 12.70
CA PRO A 85 5.08 -8.42 11.68
C PRO A 85 5.71 -7.90 10.38
N PHE A 86 5.48 -6.64 10.02
CA PHE A 86 5.99 -6.02 8.79
C PHE A 86 7.45 -5.57 8.90
N ARG A 87 8.02 -5.49 10.11
CA ARG A 87 9.37 -4.93 10.35
C ARG A 87 10.46 -5.55 9.49
N ARG A 88 10.43 -6.88 9.29
CA ARG A 88 11.42 -7.58 8.46
C ARG A 88 11.29 -7.15 7.00
N VAL A 89 10.10 -7.30 6.43
CA VAL A 89 9.83 -7.00 5.01
C VAL A 89 10.13 -5.53 4.69
N VAL A 90 9.73 -4.61 5.57
CA VAL A 90 10.02 -3.18 5.42
C VAL A 90 11.53 -2.91 5.48
N LYS A 91 12.26 -3.57 6.38
CA LYS A 91 13.73 -3.45 6.45
C LYS A 91 14.39 -3.98 5.17
N ASP A 92 13.96 -5.14 4.68
CA ASP A 92 14.49 -5.75 3.46
C ASP A 92 14.25 -4.86 2.24
N TYR A 93 13.06 -4.24 2.14
CA TYR A 93 12.76 -3.23 1.14
C TYR A 93 13.75 -2.07 1.16
N PHE A 94 14.00 -1.47 2.34
CA PHE A 94 14.94 -0.36 2.48
C PHE A 94 16.36 -0.75 2.06
N MET A 95 16.82 -1.95 2.41
CA MET A 95 18.16 -2.44 2.01
C MET A 95 18.27 -2.64 0.49
N ILE A 96 17.20 -3.11 -0.16
CA ILE A 96 17.15 -3.26 -1.63
C ILE A 96 17.18 -1.88 -2.29
N CYS A 97 16.38 -0.92 -1.83
CA CYS A 97 16.39 0.45 -2.35
C CYS A 97 17.77 1.10 -2.21
N GLU A 98 18.42 0.98 -1.06
CA GLU A 98 19.78 1.49 -0.86
C GLU A 98 20.79 0.84 -1.82
N SER A 99 20.68 -0.48 -2.02
CA SER A 99 21.51 -1.21 -2.96
C SER A 99 21.26 -0.77 -4.41
N TYR A 100 20.01 -0.53 -4.78
CA TYR A 100 19.62 -0.01 -6.08
C TYR A 100 20.20 1.38 -6.35
N PHE A 101 20.10 2.30 -5.39
CA PHE A 101 20.68 3.64 -5.54
C PHE A 101 22.22 3.61 -5.71
N LYS A 102 22.91 2.68 -5.06
CA LYS A 102 24.35 2.47 -5.26
C LYS A 102 24.66 1.84 -6.62
N ALA A 103 23.82 0.92 -7.09
CA ALA A 103 24.05 0.14 -8.30
C ALA A 103 23.67 0.88 -9.59
N ILE A 104 22.61 1.69 -9.61
CA ILE A 104 22.03 2.25 -10.86
C ILE A 104 23.01 3.09 -11.69
N ARG A 105 24.07 3.62 -11.08
CA ARG A 105 25.06 4.44 -11.80
C ARG A 105 26.07 3.61 -12.58
N ASP A 106 26.57 2.52 -11.99
CA ASP A 106 27.78 1.85 -12.46
C ASP A 106 27.67 0.31 -12.54
N ALA A 107 26.57 -0.28 -12.08
CA ALA A 107 26.40 -1.73 -12.04
C ALA A 107 26.01 -2.31 -13.41
N PRO A 108 26.42 -3.57 -13.70
CA PRO A 108 25.98 -4.26 -14.91
C PRO A 108 24.46 -4.48 -14.90
N PRO A 109 23.79 -4.52 -16.07
CA PRO A 109 22.35 -4.70 -16.18
C PRO A 109 21.80 -5.92 -15.41
N SER A 110 22.54 -7.04 -15.41
CA SER A 110 22.15 -8.26 -14.68
C SER A 110 22.04 -8.06 -13.17
N GLN A 111 22.82 -7.15 -12.59
CA GLN A 111 22.73 -6.81 -11.16
C GLN A 111 21.49 -5.96 -10.88
N ILE A 112 21.14 -5.04 -11.79
CA ILE A 112 19.91 -4.24 -11.70
C ILE A 112 18.67 -5.14 -11.80
N GLU A 113 18.67 -6.06 -12.76
CA GLU A 113 17.59 -7.06 -12.92
C GLU A 113 17.42 -7.92 -11.66
N THR A 114 18.53 -8.33 -11.03
CA THR A 114 18.50 -9.08 -9.77
C THR A 114 17.86 -8.26 -8.65
N LEU A 115 18.20 -6.98 -8.52
CA LEU A 115 17.61 -6.08 -7.53
C LEU A 115 16.12 -5.86 -7.80
N ASP A 116 15.71 -5.71 -9.06
CA ASP A 116 14.30 -5.58 -9.44
C ASP A 116 13.50 -6.85 -9.12
N MET A 117 14.09 -8.04 -9.32
CA MET A 117 13.49 -9.30 -8.90
C MET A 117 13.35 -9.38 -7.37
N SER A 118 14.39 -9.02 -6.62
CA SER A 118 14.35 -8.98 -5.15
C SER A 118 13.28 -8.00 -4.65
N ARG A 119 13.19 -6.80 -5.26
CA ARG A 119 12.17 -5.80 -4.93
C ARG A 119 10.77 -6.37 -5.12
N ARG A 120 10.52 -7.03 -6.26
CA ARG A 120 9.21 -7.66 -6.52
C ARG A 120 8.87 -8.73 -5.47
N GLY A 121 9.84 -9.55 -5.08
CA GLY A 121 9.66 -10.57 -4.05
C GLY A 121 9.28 -9.99 -2.69
N VAL A 122 9.87 -8.87 -2.29
CA VAL A 122 9.53 -8.18 -1.03
C VAL A 122 8.11 -7.61 -1.07
N HIS A 123 7.67 -7.02 -2.19
CA HIS A 123 6.26 -6.60 -2.32
C HIS A 123 5.29 -7.79 -2.31
N ASP A 124 5.65 -8.93 -2.90
CA ASP A 124 4.80 -10.15 -2.85
C ASP A 124 4.70 -10.73 -1.44
N GLU A 125 5.77 -10.69 -0.66
CA GLU A 125 5.75 -11.11 0.74
C GLU A 125 4.91 -10.16 1.59
N GLY A 126 5.12 -8.86 1.41
CA GLY A 126 4.39 -7.83 2.14
C GLY A 126 2.90 -7.80 1.85
N SER A 127 2.51 -7.98 0.58
CA SER A 127 1.10 -8.02 0.16
C SER A 127 0.37 -9.23 0.74
N LYS A 128 1.01 -10.42 0.74
CA LYS A 128 0.46 -11.62 1.39
C LYS A 128 0.25 -11.40 2.87
N LEU A 129 1.26 -10.85 3.56
CA LEU A 129 1.15 -10.52 4.97
C LEU A 129 0.02 -9.49 5.20
N LEU A 130 -0.11 -8.47 4.35
CA LEU A 130 -1.20 -7.49 4.46
C LEU A 130 -2.58 -8.15 4.36
N VAL A 131 -2.78 -9.04 3.38
CA VAL A 131 -4.02 -9.82 3.23
C VAL A 131 -4.31 -10.66 4.47
N GLU A 132 -3.33 -11.39 4.99
CA GLU A 132 -3.48 -12.20 6.21
C GLU A 132 -3.88 -11.33 7.42
N ARG A 133 -3.28 -10.15 7.57
CA ARG A 133 -3.56 -9.23 8.69
C ARG A 133 -4.92 -8.56 8.56
N LEU A 134 -5.42 -8.39 7.34
CA LEU A 134 -6.75 -7.83 7.03
C LEU A 134 -7.86 -8.88 6.95
N GLN A 135 -7.52 -10.17 6.97
CA GLN A 135 -8.51 -11.26 6.94
C GLN A 135 -9.63 -11.04 7.96
N GLY A 136 -10.88 -11.19 7.48
CA GLY A 136 -12.10 -10.98 8.25
C GLY A 136 -12.48 -9.50 8.48
N LYS A 137 -11.63 -8.55 8.08
CA LYS A 137 -11.87 -7.09 8.22
C LYS A 137 -12.06 -6.40 6.88
N VAL A 138 -11.22 -6.73 5.90
CA VAL A 138 -11.32 -6.24 4.53
C VAL A 138 -10.98 -7.37 3.57
N THR A 139 -11.81 -7.56 2.56
CA THR A 139 -11.51 -8.41 1.40
C THR A 139 -10.86 -7.55 0.32
N LEU A 140 -9.71 -8.02 -0.19
CA LEU A 140 -8.91 -7.36 -1.21
C LEU A 140 -8.59 -8.39 -2.31
N ASP A 141 -8.48 -7.94 -3.55
CA ASP A 141 -7.78 -8.72 -4.56
C ASP A 141 -6.25 -8.60 -4.40
N THR A 142 -5.51 -9.49 -5.06
CA THR A 142 -4.04 -9.56 -4.98
C THR A 142 -3.36 -8.27 -5.46
N ASP A 143 -3.87 -7.65 -6.52
CA ASP A 143 -3.24 -6.48 -7.14
C ASP A 143 -3.44 -5.24 -6.25
N THR A 144 -4.62 -5.10 -5.66
CA THR A 144 -4.95 -4.10 -4.64
C THR A 144 -4.04 -4.25 -3.43
N ALA A 145 -3.89 -5.47 -2.90
CA ALA A 145 -3.02 -5.72 -1.76
C ALA A 145 -1.55 -5.42 -2.08
N ARG A 146 -1.10 -5.73 -3.30
CA ARG A 146 0.27 -5.46 -3.76
C ARG A 146 0.55 -3.97 -3.94
N ARG A 147 -0.41 -3.19 -4.43
CA ARG A 147 -0.28 -1.72 -4.58
C ARG A 147 -0.41 -0.97 -3.26
N LEU A 148 -1.19 -1.50 -2.30
CA LEU A 148 -1.32 -0.94 -0.95
C LEU A 148 -0.06 -1.15 -0.08
N PHE A 149 0.74 -2.18 -0.37
CA PHE A 149 1.97 -2.50 0.36
C PHE A 149 3.21 -1.82 -0.27
#